data_AF-A0A9P6ZNL6-F1
#
_entry.id   AF-A0A9P6ZNL6-F1
#
_cell.length_a   1.000
_cell.length_b   1.000
_cell.length_c   1.000
_cell.angle_alpha   90.00
_cell.angle_beta   90.00
_cell.angle_gamma   90.00
#
_symmetry.space_group_name_H-M   'P 1'
#
loop_
_entity.id
_entity.type
_entity.pdbx_description
1 polymer ?
#
loop_
_entity_poly.entity_id
_entity_poly.type
_entity_poly.pdbx_seq_one_letter_code
_entity_poly.pdbx_strand_id
1 'polypeptide(L)'
;IREDVYSYEYEDGPGPDAKNLAFDLTHGSSTPWNTRILDILVEQLQRRNAEEQWPMRRSNGYYKAILEDRYKRLRTTWRAAQPKVMAKGILETAAEVEERLITKRDKSLKSVRQTTRRRNHIINLKKDDEDEDLPAWMWLQKVIKTLGDGGMSSEESDVENDIHCVLRVKNMAWRRKIERELDVIDHQRVLDDDVF
;
A
#
# COMPACT_ATOMS: atom_id res chain seq x y z
N ILE A 1 4.97 -12.08 25.15
CA ILE A 1 3.81 -12.01 24.22
C ILE A 1 3.16 -13.33 23.91
N ARG A 2 3.86 -14.38 23.44
CA ARG A 2 3.18 -15.66 23.12
C ARG A 2 2.47 -16.28 24.33
N GLU A 3 3.12 -16.22 25.48
CA GLU A 3 2.56 -16.65 26.76
C GLU A 3 1.39 -15.76 27.19
N ASP A 4 1.54 -14.43 27.08
CA ASP A 4 0.47 -13.47 27.38
C ASP A 4 -0.77 -13.65 26.47
N VAL A 5 -0.57 -13.87 25.17
CA VAL A 5 -1.63 -14.14 24.18
C VAL A 5 -2.36 -15.43 24.55
N TYR A 6 -1.61 -16.50 24.83
CA TYR A 6 -2.20 -17.78 25.19
C TYR A 6 -2.98 -17.67 26.50
N SER A 7 -2.40 -17.05 27.53
CA SER A 7 -3.05 -16.87 28.82
C SER A 7 -4.33 -16.03 28.69
N TYR A 8 -4.31 -14.94 27.93
CA TYR A 8 -5.49 -14.11 27.67
C TYR A 8 -6.59 -14.86 26.89
N GLU A 9 -6.23 -15.68 25.91
CA GLU A 9 -7.20 -16.36 25.06
C GLU A 9 -7.81 -17.61 25.70
N TYR A 10 -7.11 -18.27 26.62
CA TYR A 10 -7.50 -19.60 27.13
C TYR A 10 -7.49 -19.75 28.66
N GLU A 11 -6.87 -18.85 29.41
CA GLU A 11 -6.63 -19.00 30.86
C GLU A 11 -7.06 -17.78 31.69
N ASP A 12 -7.96 -16.95 31.16
CA ASP A 12 -8.41 -15.69 31.78
C ASP A 12 -7.25 -14.76 32.21
N GLY A 13 -6.14 -14.82 31.44
CA GLY A 13 -4.96 -14.01 31.66
C GLY A 13 -5.18 -12.52 31.43
N PRO A 14 -4.22 -11.68 31.83
CA PRO A 14 -4.31 -10.23 31.63
C PRO A 14 -4.35 -9.88 30.14
N GLY A 15 -5.19 -8.91 29.78
CA GLY A 15 -5.22 -8.37 28.41
C GLY A 15 -3.99 -7.54 28.04
N PRO A 16 -3.90 -7.07 26.78
CA PRO A 16 -2.77 -6.30 26.28
C PRO A 16 -2.50 -5.02 27.10
N ASP A 17 -1.22 -4.73 27.35
CA ASP A 17 -0.80 -3.51 28.05
C ASP A 17 -0.98 -2.27 27.16
N ALA A 18 -1.84 -1.34 27.59
CA ALA A 18 -2.10 -0.09 26.88
C ALA A 18 -0.89 0.84 26.75
N LYS A 19 0.15 0.67 27.59
CA LYS A 19 1.41 1.45 27.53
C LYS A 19 2.49 0.80 26.68
N ASN A 20 2.39 -0.52 26.46
CA ASN A 20 3.35 -1.30 25.68
C ASN A 20 2.62 -2.27 24.76
N LEU A 21 1.87 -1.72 23.81
CA LEU A 21 1.06 -2.49 22.88
C LEU A 21 1.95 -3.28 21.92
N ALA A 22 1.72 -4.59 21.85
CA ALA A 22 2.39 -5.46 20.90
C ALA A 22 1.38 -6.40 20.23
N PHE A 23 1.34 -6.38 18.90
CA PHE A 23 0.48 -7.27 18.13
C PHE A 23 1.04 -8.69 18.07
N ASP A 24 0.15 -9.68 18.07
CA ASP A 24 0.49 -11.00 17.58
C ASP A 24 0.37 -11.03 16.05
N LEU A 25 1.52 -11.03 15.37
CA LEU A 25 1.60 -11.03 13.91
C LEU A 25 1.52 -12.43 13.31
N THR A 26 1.54 -13.48 14.14
CA THR A 26 1.42 -14.86 13.68
C THR A 26 -0.02 -15.15 13.21
N HIS A 27 -1.02 -14.68 13.95
CA HIS A 27 -2.44 -14.81 13.62
C HIS A 27 -3.01 -13.58 12.89
N GLY A 28 -4.32 -13.54 12.63
CA GLY A 28 -4.99 -12.40 12.00
C GLY A 28 -5.45 -11.33 13.00
N SER A 29 -6.02 -10.23 12.50
CA SER A 29 -6.54 -9.14 13.35
C SER A 29 -7.75 -9.54 14.19
N SER A 30 -8.47 -10.59 13.79
CA SER A 30 -9.71 -11.04 14.42
C SER A 30 -9.52 -11.91 15.66
N THR A 31 -8.27 -12.22 16.05
CA THR A 31 -8.00 -12.91 17.32
C THR A 31 -8.44 -12.02 18.49
N PRO A 32 -8.89 -12.60 19.62
CA PRO A 32 -9.23 -11.83 20.81
C PRO A 32 -8.11 -10.84 21.21
N TRP A 33 -6.85 -11.29 21.23
CA TRP A 33 -5.70 -10.44 21.59
C TRP A 33 -5.57 -9.21 20.67
N ASN A 34 -5.44 -9.43 19.36
CA ASN A 34 -5.29 -8.33 18.39
C ASN A 34 -6.54 -7.44 18.32
N THR A 35 -7.74 -7.99 18.48
CA THR A 35 -8.99 -7.21 18.53
C THR A 35 -8.96 -6.25 19.70
N ARG A 36 -8.52 -6.72 20.88
CA ARG A 36 -8.42 -5.87 22.06
C ARG A 36 -7.40 -4.74 21.89
N ILE A 37 -6.27 -5.01 21.23
CA ILE A 37 -5.29 -3.96 20.88
C ILE A 37 -5.91 -2.92 19.95
N LEU A 38 -6.66 -3.34 18.92
CA LEU A 38 -7.33 -2.42 18.01
C LEU A 38 -8.33 -1.54 18.74
N ASP A 39 -9.09 -2.11 19.68
CA ASP A 39 -10.05 -1.34 20.48
C ASP A 39 -9.34 -0.31 21.38
N ILE A 40 -8.22 -0.68 22.04
CA ILE A 40 -7.39 0.27 22.81
C ILE A 40 -6.90 1.42 21.92
N LEU A 41 -6.44 1.12 20.70
CA LEU A 41 -5.98 2.14 19.75
C LEU A 41 -7.12 3.06 19.29
N VAL A 42 -8.32 2.53 19.07
CA VAL A 42 -9.50 3.35 18.76
C VAL A 42 -9.82 4.30 19.91
N GLU A 43 -9.85 3.81 21.15
CA GLU A 43 -10.08 4.64 22.33
C GLU A 43 -9.05 5.76 22.46
N GLN A 44 -7.76 5.46 22.24
CA GLN A 44 -6.68 6.46 22.27
C GLN A 44 -6.81 7.50 21.17
N LEU A 45 -7.14 7.09 19.94
CA LEU A 45 -7.37 8.01 18.82
C LEU A 45 -8.53 8.96 19.08
N GLN A 46 -9.62 8.46 19.68
CA GLN A 46 -10.77 9.29 20.02
C GLN A 46 -10.46 10.30 21.11
N ARG A 47 -9.72 9.86 22.14
CA ARG A 47 -9.26 10.74 23.21
C ARG A 47 -8.44 11.90 22.65
N ARG A 48 -7.45 11.60 21.80
CA ARG A 48 -6.63 12.63 21.15
C ARG A 48 -7.42 13.53 20.22
N ASN A 49 -8.35 12.98 19.44
CA ASN A 49 -9.22 13.80 18.58
C ASN A 49 -10.02 14.81 19.43
N ALA A 50 -10.53 14.40 20.60
CA ALA A 50 -11.24 15.30 21.51
C ALA A 50 -10.33 16.36 22.14
N GLU A 51 -9.12 15.98 22.57
CA GLU A 51 -8.13 16.88 23.20
C GLU A 51 -7.56 17.90 22.18
N GLU A 52 -7.21 17.44 20.99
CA GLU A 52 -6.59 18.24 19.93
C GLU A 52 -7.60 18.90 18.97
N GLN A 53 -8.90 18.67 19.21
CA GLN A 53 -10.01 19.23 18.42
C GLN A 53 -9.85 19.03 16.91
N TRP A 54 -9.55 17.79 16.48
CA TRP A 54 -9.33 17.55 15.06
C TRP A 54 -10.58 17.89 14.23
N PRO A 55 -10.39 18.44 13.01
CA PRO A 55 -11.48 18.99 12.21
C PRO A 55 -12.50 17.94 11.73
N MET A 56 -12.18 16.64 11.84
CA MET A 56 -13.08 15.56 11.44
C MET A 56 -13.21 14.51 12.54
N ARG A 57 -14.43 14.36 13.06
CA ARG A 57 -14.81 13.22 13.90
C ARG A 57 -15.32 12.10 13.01
N ARG A 58 -14.81 10.89 13.23
CA ARG A 58 -15.23 9.67 12.52
C ARG A 58 -15.74 8.64 13.51
N SER A 59 -16.54 7.69 13.03
CA SER A 59 -17.08 6.62 13.87
C SER A 59 -15.98 5.64 14.30
N ASN A 60 -16.21 4.92 15.41
CA ASN A 60 -15.29 3.88 15.88
C ASN A 60 -15.05 2.83 14.79
N GLY A 61 -16.11 2.45 14.05
CA GLY A 61 -16.00 1.52 12.94
C GLY A 61 -15.07 2.00 11.83
N TYR A 62 -15.08 3.30 11.52
CA TYR A 62 -14.15 3.89 10.55
C TYR A 62 -12.70 3.78 11.02
N TYR A 63 -12.41 4.16 12.28
CA TYR A 63 -11.06 4.05 12.84
C TYR A 63 -10.60 2.59 12.94
N LYS A 64 -11.48 1.69 13.36
CA LYS A 64 -11.20 0.26 13.43
C LYS A 64 -10.85 -0.31 12.06
N ALA A 65 -11.61 0.02 11.01
CA ALA A 65 -11.31 -0.41 9.64
C ALA A 65 -9.93 0.09 9.15
N ILE A 66 -9.57 1.34 9.45
CA ILE A 66 -8.23 1.88 9.11
C ILE A 66 -7.13 1.14 9.86
N LEU A 67 -7.32 0.88 11.15
CA LEU A 67 -6.34 0.18 11.97
C LEU A 67 -6.20 -1.29 11.55
N GLU A 68 -7.29 -1.95 11.15
CA GLU A 68 -7.26 -3.29 10.58
C GLU A 68 -6.49 -3.33 9.25
N ASP A 69 -6.69 -2.34 8.37
CA ASP A 69 -5.92 -2.22 7.13
C ASP A 69 -4.43 -2.03 7.42
N ARG A 70 -4.09 -1.14 8.37
CA ARG A 70 -2.70 -0.95 8.80
C ARG A 70 -2.10 -2.21 9.41
N TYR A 71 -2.86 -2.95 10.22
CA TYR A 71 -2.44 -4.22 10.77
C TYR A 71 -2.16 -5.24 9.66
N LYS A 72 -3.04 -5.36 8.66
CA LYS A 72 -2.84 -6.27 7.51
C LYS A 72 -1.54 -5.95 6.78
N ARG A 73 -1.26 -4.67 6.54
CA ARG A 73 0.00 -4.22 5.92
C ARG A 73 1.22 -4.55 6.79
N LEU A 74 1.15 -4.25 8.09
CA LEU A 74 2.21 -4.60 9.05
C LEU A 74 2.50 -6.10 9.02
N ARG A 75 1.47 -6.93 9.05
CA ARG A 75 1.60 -8.39 9.02
C ARG A 75 2.18 -8.87 7.69
N THR A 76 1.78 -8.30 6.56
CA THR A 76 2.36 -8.60 5.25
C THR A 76 3.86 -8.32 5.23
N THR A 77 4.27 -7.16 5.74
CA THR A 77 5.69 -6.79 5.85
C THR A 77 6.45 -7.73 6.78
N TRP A 78 5.88 -8.03 7.96
CA TRP A 78 6.47 -8.95 8.92
C TRP A 78 6.64 -10.37 8.36
N ARG A 79 5.63 -10.89 7.66
CA ARG A 79 5.70 -12.18 6.96
C ARG A 79 6.74 -12.19 5.86
N ALA A 80 6.85 -11.10 5.11
CA ALA A 80 7.89 -10.97 4.09
C ALA A 80 9.30 -10.95 4.70
N ALA A 81 9.44 -10.47 5.93
CA ALA A 81 10.69 -10.46 6.69
C ALA A 81 11.00 -11.78 7.43
N GLN A 82 10.12 -12.78 7.37
CA GLN A 82 10.42 -14.10 7.92
C GLN A 82 11.40 -14.86 7.00
N PRO A 83 12.30 -15.69 7.57
CA PRO A 83 13.13 -16.62 6.81
C PRO A 83 12.29 -17.57 5.97
N LYS A 84 12.69 -17.80 4.73
CA LYS A 84 12.05 -18.74 3.81
C LYS A 84 12.89 -19.99 3.61
N VAL A 85 12.23 -21.09 3.28
CA VAL A 85 12.91 -22.32 2.87
C VAL A 85 13.29 -22.18 1.40
N MET A 86 14.58 -22.28 1.10
CA MET A 86 15.13 -22.23 -0.25
C MET A 86 14.85 -23.54 -1.00
N ALA A 87 15.05 -23.53 -2.33
CA ALA A 87 14.83 -24.71 -3.19
C ALA A 87 15.60 -25.97 -2.76
N LYS A 88 16.71 -25.81 -2.03
CA LYS A 88 17.52 -26.90 -1.48
C LYS A 88 17.02 -27.43 -0.12
N GLY A 89 15.88 -26.93 0.37
CA GLY A 89 15.35 -27.27 1.70
C GLY A 89 16.05 -26.57 2.87
N ILE A 90 16.97 -25.64 2.59
CA ILE A 90 17.74 -24.91 3.60
C ILE A 90 17.00 -23.61 3.95
N LEU A 91 16.91 -23.29 5.24
CA LEU A 91 16.32 -22.04 5.71
C LEU A 91 17.26 -20.86 5.44
N GLU A 92 16.71 -19.75 4.93
CA GLU A 92 17.46 -18.49 4.79
C GLU A 92 18.11 -18.08 6.11
N THR A 93 19.38 -17.68 6.04
CA THR A 93 20.10 -17.02 7.12
C THR A 93 19.61 -15.57 7.28
N ALA A 94 19.92 -14.95 8.42
CA ALA A 94 19.53 -13.56 8.67
C ALA A 94 20.10 -12.59 7.61
N ALA A 95 21.32 -12.84 7.13
CA ALA A 95 21.96 -12.04 6.08
C ALA A 95 21.23 -12.17 4.72
N GLU A 96 20.82 -13.39 4.35
CA GLU A 96 20.06 -13.64 3.12
C GLU A 96 18.66 -12.99 3.18
N VAL A 97 18.00 -13.03 4.34
CA VAL A 97 16.73 -12.32 4.56
C VAL A 97 16.91 -10.82 4.38
N GLU A 98 17.95 -10.25 5.00
CA GLU A 98 18.25 -8.82 4.89
C GLU A 98 18.53 -8.40 3.45
N GLU A 99 19.39 -9.12 2.73
CA GLU A 99 19.71 -8.86 1.32
C GLU A 99 18.46 -8.92 0.45
N ARG A 100 17.57 -9.90 0.68
CA ARG A 100 16.29 -10.02 -0.03
C ARG A 100 15.39 -8.83 0.24
N LEU A 101 15.31 -8.34 1.47
CA LEU A 101 14.51 -7.17 1.84
C LEU A 101 15.08 -5.88 1.24
N ILE A 102 16.40 -5.70 1.24
CA ILE A 102 17.09 -4.57 0.60
C ILE A 102 16.80 -4.58 -0.91
N THR A 103 17.01 -5.72 -1.57
CA THR A 103 16.78 -5.86 -3.01
C THR A 103 15.32 -5.54 -3.38
N LYS A 104 14.36 -6.00 -2.57
CA LYS A 104 12.94 -5.68 -2.77
C LYS A 104 12.66 -4.19 -2.58
N ARG A 105 13.24 -3.57 -1.55
CA ARG A 105 13.12 -2.12 -1.30
C ARG A 105 13.69 -1.33 -2.48
N ASP A 106 14.85 -1.70 -2.99
CA ASP A 106 15.50 -1.02 -4.11
C ASP A 106 14.71 -1.14 -5.40
N LYS A 107 14.14 -2.31 -5.69
CA LYS A 107 13.21 -2.49 -6.82
C LYS A 107 11.99 -1.57 -6.70
N SER A 108 11.38 -1.50 -5.51
CA SER A 108 10.25 -0.60 -5.25
C SER A 108 10.64 0.87 -5.44
N LEU A 109 11.77 1.31 -4.88
CA LEU A 109 12.28 2.68 -5.04
C LEU A 109 12.59 3.01 -6.50
N LYS A 110 13.13 2.07 -7.28
CA LYS A 110 13.35 2.25 -8.72
C LYS A 110 12.03 2.46 -9.46
N SER A 111 11.00 1.66 -9.15
CA SER A 111 9.66 1.81 -9.74
C SER A 111 9.06 3.19 -9.41
N VAL A 112 9.09 3.60 -8.14
CA VAL A 112 8.60 4.92 -7.69
C VAL A 112 9.32 6.08 -8.39
N ARG A 113 10.63 5.96 -8.58
CA ARG A 113 11.40 6.97 -9.35
C ARG A 113 10.97 7.00 -10.80
N GLN A 114 10.71 5.85 -11.41
CA GLN A 114 10.26 5.76 -12.80
C GLN A 114 8.86 6.36 -13.00
N THR A 115 7.90 6.06 -12.12
CA THR A 115 6.56 6.65 -12.17
C THR A 115 6.59 8.16 -11.97
N THR A 116 7.42 8.64 -11.02
CA THR A 116 7.64 10.07 -10.80
C THR A 116 8.22 10.75 -12.04
N ARG A 117 9.22 10.14 -12.69
CA ARG A 117 9.82 10.65 -13.94
C ARG A 117 8.80 10.71 -15.07
N ARG A 118 8.04 9.63 -15.31
CA ARG A 118 6.99 9.58 -16.34
C ARG A 118 5.95 10.68 -16.14
N ARG A 119 5.46 10.88 -14.91
CA ARG A 119 4.49 11.94 -14.61
C ARG A 119 5.06 13.32 -14.88
N ASN A 120 6.30 13.59 -14.44
CA ASN A 120 6.92 14.88 -14.69
C ASN A 120 7.13 15.12 -16.19
N HIS A 121 7.44 14.07 -16.96
CA HIS A 121 7.53 14.16 -18.41
C HIS A 121 6.19 14.49 -19.06
N ILE A 122 5.09 13.82 -18.66
CA ILE A 122 3.73 14.14 -19.15
C ILE A 122 3.39 15.60 -18.85
N ILE A 123 3.66 16.08 -17.64
CA ILE A 123 3.40 17.49 -17.27
C ILE A 123 4.21 18.45 -18.16
N ASN A 124 5.43 18.09 -18.53
CA ASN A 124 6.24 18.94 -19.41
C ASN A 124 5.69 18.95 -20.84
N LEU A 125 5.32 17.80 -21.41
CA LEU A 125 4.69 17.74 -22.74
C LEU A 125 3.41 18.60 -22.79
N LYS A 126 2.55 18.46 -21.77
CA LYS A 126 1.32 19.27 -21.67
C LYS A 126 1.56 20.76 -21.53
N LYS A 127 2.73 21.17 -21.03
CA LYS A 127 3.13 22.59 -21.01
C LYS A 127 3.58 23.07 -22.37
N ASP A 128 4.32 22.24 -23.09
CA ASP A 128 4.85 22.57 -24.41
C ASP A 128 3.72 22.64 -25.46
N ASP A 129 2.68 21.80 -25.31
CA ASP A 129 1.51 21.74 -26.20
C ASP A 129 0.38 22.73 -25.83
N GLU A 130 0.55 23.52 -24.75
CA GLU A 130 -0.48 24.43 -24.20
C GLU A 130 -1.86 23.77 -23.96
N ASP A 131 -1.85 22.52 -23.50
CA ASP A 131 -3.06 21.72 -23.31
C ASP A 131 -4.03 22.33 -22.27
N GLU A 132 -5.34 22.28 -22.55
CA GLU A 132 -6.39 22.80 -21.66
C GLU A 132 -6.44 22.10 -20.29
N ASP A 133 -6.01 20.84 -20.20
CA ASP A 133 -6.02 20.05 -18.96
C ASP A 133 -4.74 20.22 -18.11
N LEU A 134 -3.77 21.01 -18.57
CA LEU A 134 -2.53 21.30 -17.83
C LEU A 134 -2.77 21.75 -16.38
N PRO A 135 -3.75 22.62 -16.06
CA PRO A 135 -4.02 23.02 -14.68
C PRO A 135 -4.41 21.83 -13.78
N ALA A 136 -5.14 20.85 -14.32
CA ALA A 136 -5.52 19.64 -13.59
C ALA A 136 -4.29 18.77 -13.27
N TRP A 137 -3.36 18.62 -14.22
CA TRP A 137 -2.12 17.88 -14.00
C TRP A 137 -1.17 18.55 -13.01
N MET A 138 -1.07 19.88 -13.05
CA MET A 138 -0.31 20.65 -12.07
C MET A 138 -0.92 20.56 -10.67
N TRP A 139 -2.25 20.64 -10.57
CA TRP A 139 -2.97 20.43 -9.31
C TRP A 139 -2.72 19.02 -8.75
N LEU A 140 -2.82 17.99 -9.59
CA LEU A 140 -2.53 16.60 -9.19
C LEU A 140 -1.09 16.43 -8.69
N GLN A 141 -0.12 17.05 -9.37
CA GLN A 141 1.28 17.05 -8.93
C GLN A 141 1.45 17.71 -7.56
N LYS A 142 0.75 18.83 -7.33
CA LYS A 142 0.74 19.54 -6.05
C LYS A 142 0.15 18.67 -4.95
N VAL A 143 -1.03 18.08 -5.18
CA VAL A 143 -1.69 17.18 -4.22
C VAL A 143 -0.75 16.04 -3.82
N ILE A 144 -0.11 15.38 -4.79
CA ILE A 144 0.81 14.27 -4.50
C ILE A 144 2.05 14.74 -3.72
N LYS A 145 2.62 15.90 -4.05
CA LYS A 145 3.73 16.49 -3.26
C LYS A 145 3.30 16.82 -1.83
N THR A 146 2.08 17.33 -1.64
CA THR A 146 1.55 17.71 -0.33
C THR A 146 1.17 16.50 0.53
N LEU A 147 0.68 15.41 -0.08
CA LEU A 147 0.37 14.17 0.63
C LEU A 147 1.64 13.34 0.97
N GLY A 148 2.81 13.72 0.43
CA GLY A 148 4.12 13.20 0.77
C GLY A 148 4.33 11.71 0.47
N ASP A 149 5.46 11.16 0.93
CA ASP A 149 5.81 9.73 0.80
C ASP A 149 4.78 8.80 1.47
N GLY A 150 4.01 9.29 2.44
CA GLY A 150 2.95 8.52 3.12
C GLY A 150 1.63 8.41 2.35
N GLY A 151 1.41 9.26 1.33
CA GLY A 151 0.25 9.23 0.44
C GLY A 151 0.48 8.42 -0.84
N MET A 152 1.71 8.03 -1.12
CA MET A 152 2.04 7.11 -2.19
C MET A 152 1.88 5.69 -1.65
N SER A 153 0.72 5.07 -1.89
CA SER A 153 0.54 3.65 -1.57
C SER A 153 1.61 2.84 -2.33
N SER A 154 2.52 2.19 -1.59
CA SER A 154 3.59 1.33 -2.13
C SER A 154 3.06 -0.03 -2.64
N GLU A 155 1.78 -0.07 -3.04
CA GLU A 155 1.05 -1.26 -3.50
C GLU A 155 0.71 -1.19 -4.99
N GLU A 156 1.47 -0.45 -5.81
CA GLU A 156 1.47 -0.73 -7.25
C GLU A 156 2.05 -2.13 -7.44
N SER A 157 1.14 -3.04 -7.77
CA SER A 157 1.30 -4.48 -7.93
C SER A 157 2.53 -4.84 -8.75
N ASP A 158 3.30 -5.78 -8.21
CA ASP A 158 4.35 -6.57 -8.87
C ASP A 158 3.70 -7.46 -9.95
N VAL A 159 3.18 -6.84 -11.01
CA VAL A 159 2.89 -7.56 -12.26
C VAL A 159 4.19 -7.54 -13.02
N GLU A 160 4.77 -8.73 -13.17
CA GLU A 160 5.88 -9.00 -14.09
C GLU A 160 5.59 -8.32 -15.43
N ASN A 161 6.32 -7.25 -15.72
CA ASN A 161 6.40 -6.69 -17.06
C ASN A 161 7.29 -7.61 -17.89
N ASP A 162 6.75 -8.78 -18.26
CA ASP A 162 7.07 -9.31 -19.56
C ASP A 162 6.41 -8.39 -20.59
N ILE A 163 7.25 -7.94 -21.51
CA ILE A 163 7.01 -6.84 -22.43
C ILE A 163 5.96 -7.27 -23.45
N HIS A 164 4.71 -6.92 -23.20
CA HIS A 164 3.78 -6.56 -24.26
C HIS A 164 3.06 -5.27 -23.83
N CYS A 165 3.23 -4.22 -24.63
CA CYS A 165 2.64 -2.89 -24.45
C CYS A 165 1.12 -2.92 -24.67
N VAL A 166 0.39 -3.74 -23.92
CA VAL A 166 -1.08 -3.77 -23.94
C VAL A 166 -1.58 -3.07 -22.68
N LEU A 167 -2.25 -1.93 -22.87
CA LEU A 167 -2.84 -1.16 -21.78
C LEU A 167 -4.03 -1.92 -21.18
N ARG A 168 -3.78 -2.81 -20.22
CA ARG A 168 -4.87 -3.44 -19.47
C ARG A 168 -5.30 -2.54 -18.32
N VAL A 169 -6.40 -1.82 -18.51
CA VAL A 169 -7.08 -1.11 -17.42
C VAL A 169 -7.89 -2.12 -16.61
N LYS A 170 -7.73 -2.13 -15.28
CA LYS A 170 -8.57 -2.92 -14.38
C LYS A 170 -10.04 -2.51 -14.58
N ASN A 171 -10.87 -3.45 -15.00
CA ASN A 171 -12.29 -3.20 -15.26
C ASN A 171 -13.00 -2.93 -13.93
N MET A 172 -13.21 -1.66 -13.61
CA MET A 172 -13.91 -1.23 -12.42
C MET A 172 -15.37 -0.99 -12.82
N ALA A 173 -16.32 -1.60 -12.11
CA ALA A 173 -17.76 -1.59 -12.48
C ALA A 173 -18.37 -0.17 -12.66
N TRP A 174 -17.71 0.88 -12.16
CA TRP A 174 -18.11 2.28 -12.30
C TRP A 174 -17.54 2.99 -13.54
N ARG A 175 -16.57 2.40 -14.25
CA ARG A 175 -16.07 2.91 -15.54
C ARG A 175 -16.85 2.23 -16.66
N ARG A 176 -17.78 2.94 -17.28
CA ARG A 176 -18.53 2.41 -18.43
C ARG A 176 -17.61 2.33 -19.65
N LYS A 177 -17.55 1.13 -20.26
CA LYS A 177 -17.12 0.81 -21.64
C LYS A 177 -16.01 1.71 -22.21
N ILE A 178 -14.80 1.62 -21.65
CA ILE A 178 -13.59 2.27 -22.21
C ILE A 178 -12.83 1.34 -23.19
N GLU A 179 -13.32 0.11 -23.36
CA GLU A 179 -12.67 -0.93 -24.17
C GLU A 179 -12.57 -0.52 -25.64
N ARG A 180 -13.60 0.15 -26.18
CA ARG A 180 -13.60 0.61 -27.57
C ARG A 180 -12.54 1.69 -27.81
N GLU A 181 -12.39 2.60 -26.87
CA GLU A 181 -11.45 3.71 -26.93
C GLU A 181 -10.01 3.20 -26.80
N LEU A 182 -9.79 2.16 -25.98
CA LEU A 182 -8.49 1.49 -25.88
C LEU A 182 -8.16 0.69 -27.14
N ASP A 183 -9.13 0.00 -27.74
CA ASP A 183 -8.93 -0.70 -29.01
C ASP A 183 -8.50 0.25 -30.13
N VAL A 184 -9.07 1.47 -30.18
CA VAL A 184 -8.68 2.50 -31.17
C VAL A 184 -7.23 2.95 -30.96
N ILE A 185 -6.82 3.16 -29.70
CA ILE A 185 -5.45 3.56 -29.37
C ILE A 185 -4.45 2.45 -29.71
N ASP A 186 -4.80 1.19 -29.42
CA ASP A 186 -3.95 0.05 -29.72
C ASP A 186 -3.84 -0.19 -31.24
N HIS A 187 -4.92 0.00 -32.01
CA HIS A 187 -4.85 -0.07 -33.48
C HIS A 187 -4.00 1.06 -34.08
N GLN A 188 -4.09 2.28 -33.56
CA GLN A 188 -3.29 3.40 -34.06
C GLN A 188 -1.78 3.14 -33.85
N ARG A 189 -1.40 2.52 -32.74
CA ARG A 189 0.01 2.18 -32.45
C ARG A 189 0.57 1.10 -33.36
N VAL A 190 -0.24 0.12 -33.75
CA VAL A 190 0.18 -0.91 -34.72
C VAL A 190 0.41 -0.30 -36.10
N LEU A 191 -0.34 0.74 -36.46
CA LEU A 191 -0.15 1.46 -37.74
C LEU A 191 1.06 2.41 -37.70
N ASP A 192 1.35 3.01 -36.54
CA ASP A 192 2.48 3.94 -36.38
C ASP A 192 3.84 3.22 -36.20
N ASP A 193 3.84 1.92 -35.86
CA ASP A 193 5.06 1.08 -35.82
C ASP A 193 5.68 0.85 -37.22
N ASP A 194 4.95 1.09 -38.31
CA ASP A 194 5.47 1.03 -39.70
C ASP A 194 6.18 2.35 -40.13
N VAL A 195 6.26 3.35 -39.25
CA VAL A 195 6.83 4.69 -39.55
C VAL A 195 8.22 4.91 -38.93
N PHE A 196 8.80 3.91 -38.25
CA PHE A 196 10.17 3.97 -37.72
C PHE A 196 11.07 2.80 -38.15
#